data_AF-A0A923C096-F1
#
_entry.id   AF-A0A923C096-F1
#
_cell.length_a   1.000
_cell.length_b   1.000
_cell.length_c   1.000
_cell.angle_alpha   90.00
_cell.angle_beta   90.00
_cell.angle_gamma   90.00
#
_symmetry.space_group_name_H-M   'P 1'
#
loop_
_entity.id
_entity.type
_entity.pdbx_description
1 polymer ?
#
loop_
_entity_poly.entity_id
_entity_poly.type
_entity_poly.pdbx_seq_one_letter_code
_entity_poly.pdbx_strand_id
1 'polypeptide(L)'
;MRLAMLIAAACLGLAASAHADGKEGRTLSVRPIAPLEATGTVTEAAYTPAPASHEPNIYRFGATYSVVDTASALACETACDEDASCKAWSYVDTYGASRARCELKRGQGRKEENPLATSGVANRLKTAILGDVPEPAPAPQIEPGQLSGGLTPAPAPSLP
;
A
#
# COMPACT_ATOMS: atom_id res chain seq x y z
N MET A 1 71.19 13.72 -8.66
CA MET A 1 69.96 14.50 -8.88
C MET A 1 68.75 13.61 -8.63
N ARG A 2 68.05 13.77 -7.50
CA ARG A 2 66.58 13.69 -7.32
C ARG A 2 66.28 14.25 -5.92
N LEU A 3 65.97 15.54 -5.85
CA LEU A 3 65.44 16.21 -4.66
C LEU A 3 64.00 15.72 -4.46
N ALA A 4 63.70 15.11 -3.31
CA ALA A 4 62.32 14.83 -2.89
C ALA A 4 61.95 15.80 -1.76
N MET A 5 60.88 16.54 -1.98
CA MET A 5 60.35 17.61 -1.12
C MET A 5 59.93 17.09 0.27
N LEU A 6 60.33 17.82 1.31
CA LEU A 6 59.77 17.73 2.66
C LEU A 6 58.53 18.64 2.73
N ILE A 7 57.35 18.08 2.98
CA ILE A 7 56.13 18.86 3.29
C ILE A 7 55.92 18.77 4.81
N ALA A 8 56.19 19.87 5.50
CA ALA A 8 55.92 20.04 6.92
C ALA A 8 54.41 20.30 7.11
N ALA A 9 53.71 19.38 7.77
CA ALA A 9 52.33 19.58 8.22
C ALA A 9 52.35 20.36 9.54
N ALA A 10 52.03 21.66 9.47
CA ALA A 10 51.84 22.49 10.66
C ALA A 10 50.40 22.31 11.17
N CYS A 11 50.25 21.59 12.28
CA CYS A 11 49.05 21.62 13.10
C CYS A 11 48.96 22.97 13.81
N LEU A 12 47.96 23.78 13.46
CA LEU A 12 47.51 24.90 14.28
C LEU A 12 46.02 24.76 14.49
N GLY A 13 45.67 24.19 15.64
CA GLY A 13 44.33 24.28 16.20
C GLY A 13 44.11 25.67 16.78
N LEU A 14 42.97 26.27 16.45
CA LEU A 14 42.35 27.29 17.29
C LEU A 14 40.92 26.85 17.60
N ALA A 15 40.64 26.72 18.89
CA ALA A 15 39.33 26.47 19.44
C ALA A 15 38.58 27.79 19.71
N ALA A 16 37.26 27.64 19.92
CA ALA A 16 36.26 28.64 20.33
C ALA A 16 35.73 29.50 19.16
N SER A 17 34.44 29.79 19.01
CA SER A 17 33.39 29.90 20.01
C SER A 17 32.02 29.64 19.37
N ALA A 18 31.10 29.08 20.15
CA ALA A 18 29.68 29.07 19.81
C ALA A 18 29.15 30.52 19.73
N HIS A 19 28.44 30.85 18.67
CA HIS A 19 27.44 31.92 18.65
C HIS A 19 26.17 31.36 18.03
N ALA A 20 25.13 31.24 18.87
CA ALA A 20 23.77 31.14 18.40
C ALA A 20 23.35 32.55 17.94
N ASP A 21 22.96 32.67 16.67
CA ASP A 21 22.32 33.83 16.06
C ASP A 21 21.33 33.21 15.05
N GLY A 22 20.01 33.32 15.20
CA GLY A 22 19.30 34.58 15.24
C GLY A 22 18.39 34.66 14.01
N LYS A 23 17.37 33.79 13.96
CA LYS A 23 16.07 34.00 13.28
C LYS A 23 16.10 34.88 12.00
N GLU A 24 16.45 34.32 10.85
CA GLU A 24 16.11 34.93 9.57
C GLU A 24 14.64 34.67 9.24
N GLY A 25 13.76 35.40 9.92
CA GLY A 25 12.38 35.59 9.48
C GLY A 25 12.39 36.36 8.18
N ARG A 26 12.60 35.67 7.05
CA ARG A 26 12.34 36.20 5.72
C ARG A 26 10.82 36.39 5.61
N THR A 27 10.35 37.55 6.03
CA THR A 27 8.98 37.99 5.79
C THR A 27 8.80 38.05 4.28
N LEU A 28 8.17 37.03 3.72
CA LEU A 28 7.62 37.08 2.37
C LEU A 28 6.58 38.20 2.41
N SER A 29 6.95 39.37 1.89
CA SER A 29 5.99 40.44 1.60
C SER A 29 5.10 39.92 0.47
N VAL A 30 4.06 39.18 0.84
CA VAL A 30 3.01 38.77 -0.08
C VAL A 30 2.23 40.03 -0.40
N ARG A 31 2.31 40.46 -1.66
CA ARG A 31 1.44 41.54 -2.16
C ARG A 31 -0.01 41.14 -1.90
N PRO A 32 -0.89 42.04 -1.42
CA PRO A 32 -2.30 41.72 -1.33
C PRO A 32 -2.79 41.37 -2.74
N ILE A 33 -3.24 40.13 -2.89
CA ILE A 33 -3.85 39.64 -4.13
C ILE A 33 -5.20 40.35 -4.21
N ALA A 34 -5.38 41.21 -5.22
CA ALA A 34 -6.71 41.75 -5.51
C ALA A 34 -7.68 40.58 -5.71
N PRO A 35 -8.97 40.68 -5.30
CA PRO A 35 -9.92 39.61 -5.54
C PRO A 35 -9.95 39.34 -7.05
N LEU A 36 -9.42 38.20 -7.48
CA LEU A 36 -9.70 37.71 -8.82
C LEU A 36 -11.16 37.31 -8.79
N GLU A 37 -12.01 38.13 -9.38
CA GLU A 37 -13.38 37.77 -9.75
C GLU A 37 -13.30 36.43 -10.50
N ALA A 38 -13.75 35.37 -9.83
CA ALA A 38 -13.62 34.00 -10.29
C ALA A 38 -14.64 33.72 -11.40
N THR A 39 -14.34 34.15 -12.62
CA THR A 39 -14.97 33.63 -13.84
C THR A 39 -14.14 32.54 -14.50
N GLY A 40 -13.30 31.85 -13.71
CA GLY A 40 -12.61 30.64 -14.13
C GLY A 40 -13.31 29.43 -13.53
N THR A 41 -13.97 28.62 -14.36
CA THR A 41 -14.37 27.27 -14.00
C THR A 41 -13.10 26.48 -13.65
N VAL A 42 -12.82 26.31 -12.36
CA VAL A 42 -11.83 25.34 -11.91
C VAL A 42 -12.43 23.97 -12.23
N THR A 43 -12.08 23.41 -13.38
CA THR A 43 -12.24 21.98 -13.59
C THR A 43 -11.22 21.32 -12.69
N GLU A 44 -11.65 21.03 -11.47
CA GLU A 44 -10.98 20.15 -10.52
C GLU A 44 -10.65 18.85 -11.28
N ALA A 45 -9.40 18.72 -11.73
CA ALA A 45 -8.91 17.44 -12.17
C ALA A 45 -9.06 16.54 -10.95
N ALA A 46 -9.96 15.55 -11.04
CA ALA A 46 -10.36 14.68 -9.96
C ALA A 46 -9.14 13.94 -9.41
N TYR A 47 -8.43 14.56 -8.46
CA TYR A 47 -7.49 13.86 -7.61
C TYR A 47 -8.35 13.07 -6.63
N THR A 48 -8.75 11.88 -7.07
CA THR A 48 -9.26 10.88 -6.14
C THR A 48 -8.06 10.53 -5.26
N PRO A 49 -8.08 10.85 -3.94
CA PRO A 49 -7.02 10.40 -3.06
C PRO A 49 -6.89 8.89 -3.23
N ALA A 50 -5.66 8.41 -3.33
CA ALA A 50 -5.42 6.98 -3.33
C ALA A 50 -6.22 6.38 -2.15
N PRO A 51 -6.97 5.28 -2.35
CA PRO A 51 -7.79 4.73 -1.29
C PRO A 51 -6.89 4.50 -0.07
N ALA A 52 -7.44 4.67 1.13
CA ALA A 52 -6.70 4.79 2.40
C ALA A 52 -5.78 3.60 2.77
N SER A 53 -5.69 2.60 1.89
CA SER A 53 -4.87 1.40 2.00
C SER A 53 -3.64 1.37 1.07
N HIS A 54 -3.53 2.32 0.12
CA HIS A 54 -2.39 2.45 -0.79
C HIS A 54 -1.23 3.14 -0.10
N GLU A 55 -0.04 2.59 -0.34
CA GLU A 55 1.20 3.03 0.26
C GLU A 55 2.06 3.66 -0.84
N PRO A 56 1.95 4.98 -1.08
CA PRO A 56 2.74 5.65 -2.10
C PRO A 56 4.20 5.71 -1.69
N ASN A 57 5.09 5.68 -2.70
CA ASN A 57 6.54 5.65 -2.55
C ASN A 57 7.07 4.45 -1.74
N ILE A 58 6.28 3.38 -1.64
CA ILE A 58 6.63 2.17 -0.91
C ILE A 58 6.55 0.97 -1.84
N TYR A 59 7.63 0.19 -1.85
CA TYR A 59 7.68 -1.14 -2.43
C TYR A 59 7.60 -2.20 -1.33
N ARG A 60 6.78 -3.24 -1.52
CA ARG A 60 6.69 -4.37 -0.61
C ARG A 60 7.39 -5.58 -1.18
N PHE A 61 8.40 -6.10 -0.50
CA PHE A 61 8.96 -7.43 -0.82
C PHE A 61 8.06 -8.50 -0.23
N GLY A 62 7.75 -9.57 -0.96
CA GLY A 62 6.75 -10.52 -0.46
C GLY A 62 6.60 -11.82 -1.24
N ALA A 63 7.67 -12.34 -1.84
CA ALA A 63 7.61 -13.51 -2.73
C ALA A 63 6.61 -13.29 -3.88
N THR A 64 7.01 -12.44 -4.83
CA THR A 64 6.28 -12.22 -6.08
C THR A 64 6.07 -13.56 -6.79
N TYR A 65 4.81 -13.89 -7.08
CA TYR A 65 4.46 -15.12 -7.80
C TYR A 65 3.90 -14.84 -9.19
N SER A 66 3.49 -13.59 -9.46
CA SER A 66 3.02 -13.16 -10.77
C SER A 66 3.41 -11.70 -11.00
N VAL A 67 3.74 -11.40 -12.26
CA VAL A 67 3.95 -10.04 -12.76
C VAL A 67 3.00 -9.85 -13.93
N VAL A 68 2.12 -8.87 -13.82
CA VAL A 68 1.09 -8.59 -14.84
C VAL A 68 1.12 -7.12 -15.22
N ASP A 69 0.76 -6.83 -16.46
CA ASP A 69 0.65 -5.45 -16.93
C ASP A 69 -0.69 -4.88 -16.47
N THR A 70 -0.65 -3.81 -15.67
CA THR A 70 -1.83 -3.03 -15.29
C THR A 70 -1.59 -1.56 -15.56
N ALA A 71 -2.67 -0.81 -15.80
CA ALA A 71 -2.58 0.63 -16.08
C ALA A 71 -2.41 1.50 -14.83
N SER A 72 -2.60 0.94 -13.63
CA SER A 72 -2.57 1.70 -12.38
C SER A 72 -2.37 0.84 -11.14
N ALA A 73 -2.06 1.50 -10.02
CA ALA A 73 -2.03 0.90 -8.68
C ALA A 73 -3.40 0.34 -8.26
N LEU A 74 -4.49 1.03 -8.59
CA LEU A 74 -5.85 0.54 -8.32
C LEU A 74 -6.13 -0.76 -9.08
N ALA A 75 -5.78 -0.83 -10.36
CA ALA A 75 -5.94 -2.07 -11.13
C ALA A 75 -5.05 -3.21 -10.59
N CYS A 76 -3.88 -2.89 -10.04
CA CYS A 76 -3.01 -3.86 -9.38
C CYS A 76 -3.61 -4.39 -8.06
N GLU A 77 -4.24 -3.50 -7.27
CA GLU A 77 -5.01 -3.90 -6.08
C GLU A 77 -6.17 -4.82 -6.45
N THR A 78 -6.98 -4.45 -7.45
CA THR A 78 -8.10 -5.27 -7.91
C THR A 78 -7.64 -6.67 -8.32
N ALA A 79 -6.59 -6.77 -9.13
CA ALA A 79 -6.03 -8.06 -9.53
C ALA A 79 -5.55 -8.89 -8.33
N CYS A 80 -5.02 -8.25 -7.27
CA CYS A 80 -4.65 -8.95 -6.06
C CYS A 80 -5.88 -9.42 -5.25
N ASP A 81 -6.92 -8.60 -5.17
CA ASP A 81 -8.13 -8.93 -4.42
C ASP A 81 -8.94 -10.06 -5.07
N GLU A 82 -8.87 -10.19 -6.39
CA GLU A 82 -9.48 -11.28 -7.17
C GLU A 82 -8.75 -12.63 -7.02
N ASP A 83 -7.47 -12.64 -6.58
CA ASP A 83 -6.69 -13.86 -6.38
C ASP A 83 -6.54 -14.20 -4.89
N ALA A 84 -7.16 -15.31 -4.47
CA ALA A 84 -7.08 -15.82 -3.11
C ALA A 84 -5.66 -16.25 -2.65
N SER A 85 -4.68 -16.35 -3.55
CA SER A 85 -3.26 -16.54 -3.24
C SER A 85 -2.54 -15.22 -2.95
N CYS A 86 -3.07 -14.09 -3.42
CA CYS A 86 -2.47 -12.79 -3.22
C CYS A 86 -2.65 -12.33 -1.77
N LYS A 87 -1.55 -11.88 -1.17
CA LYS A 87 -1.53 -11.25 0.16
C LYS A 87 -1.09 -9.80 0.13
N ALA A 88 -0.33 -9.41 -0.88
CA ALA A 88 0.06 -8.03 -1.14
C ALA A 88 0.38 -7.83 -2.62
N TRP A 89 0.47 -6.57 -3.00
CA TRP A 89 0.76 -6.13 -4.37
C TRP A 89 1.69 -4.92 -4.34
N SER A 90 2.46 -4.76 -5.42
CA SER A 90 3.19 -3.53 -5.70
C SER A 90 3.06 -3.18 -7.17
N TYR A 91 2.50 -2.01 -7.44
CA TYR A 91 2.55 -1.38 -8.74
C TYR A 91 3.82 -0.54 -8.82
N VAL A 92 4.67 -0.84 -9.79
CA VAL A 92 5.88 -0.06 -10.09
C VAL A 92 5.63 0.65 -11.40
N ASP A 93 5.70 1.98 -11.38
CA ASP A 93 5.46 2.81 -12.55
C ASP A 93 6.58 2.66 -13.59
N THR A 94 6.32 3.16 -14.79
CA THR A 94 7.30 3.22 -15.88
C THR A 94 8.56 3.99 -15.47
N TYR A 95 9.71 3.55 -15.97
CA TYR A 95 10.97 4.26 -15.80
C TYR A 95 11.89 4.04 -16.99
N GLY A 96 12.20 5.11 -17.72
CA GLY A 96 12.90 5.03 -19.00
C GLY A 96 12.16 4.13 -19.98
N ALA A 97 12.82 3.07 -20.47
CA ALA A 97 12.22 2.08 -21.36
C ALA A 97 11.43 0.97 -20.62
N SER A 98 11.45 0.95 -19.29
CA SER A 98 10.76 -0.07 -18.49
C SER A 98 9.27 0.24 -18.45
N ARG A 99 8.44 -0.75 -18.78
CA ARG A 99 6.98 -0.67 -18.64
C ARG A 99 6.59 -0.68 -17.17
N ALA A 100 5.44 -0.07 -16.87
CA ALA A 100 4.80 -0.26 -15.58
C ALA A 100 4.46 -1.73 -15.38
N ARG A 101 4.52 -2.19 -14.14
CA ARG A 101 4.20 -3.58 -13.80
C ARG A 101 3.49 -3.67 -12.47
N CYS A 102 2.57 -4.61 -12.39
CA CYS A 102 1.96 -5.05 -11.16
C CYS A 102 2.59 -6.37 -10.70
N GLU A 103 3.08 -6.39 -9.48
CA GLU A 103 3.70 -7.57 -8.89
C GLU A 103 2.84 -8.13 -7.76
N LEU A 104 2.20 -9.28 -7.99
CA LEU A 104 1.34 -9.96 -7.03
C LEU A 104 2.16 -10.89 -6.14
N LYS A 105 1.90 -10.86 -4.82
CA LYS A 105 2.80 -11.43 -3.80
C LYS A 105 2.09 -12.40 -2.86
N ARG A 106 2.75 -13.52 -2.54
CA ARG A 106 2.22 -14.55 -1.61
C ARG A 106 2.40 -14.18 -0.14
N GLY A 107 3.22 -13.17 0.16
CA GLY A 107 3.44 -12.62 1.48
C GLY A 107 3.25 -11.10 1.50
N GLN A 108 2.86 -10.56 2.65
CA GLN A 108 2.77 -9.10 2.84
C GLN A 108 4.16 -8.43 2.86
N GLY A 109 5.12 -9.19 3.41
CA GLY A 109 6.54 -8.90 3.65
C GLY A 109 6.94 -7.46 3.98
N ARG A 110 8.22 -7.17 3.81
CA ARG A 110 8.87 -5.92 4.31
C ARG A 110 8.63 -4.76 3.35
N LYS A 111 8.44 -3.56 3.91
CA LYS A 111 8.36 -2.30 3.17
C LYS A 111 9.75 -1.72 2.93
N GLU A 112 9.94 -1.08 1.80
CA GLU A 112 11.11 -0.30 1.45
C GLU A 112 10.68 0.94 0.65
N GLU A 113 11.39 2.04 0.82
CA GLU A 113 11.12 3.27 0.08
C GLU A 113 11.50 3.08 -1.39
N ASN A 114 10.57 3.43 -2.28
CA ASN A 114 10.78 3.44 -3.71
C ASN A 114 9.82 4.47 -4.33
N PRO A 115 10.33 5.63 -4.79
CA PRO A 115 9.50 6.71 -5.35
C PRO A 115 8.65 6.32 -6.56
N LEU A 116 8.94 5.19 -7.22
CA LEU A 116 8.20 4.69 -8.37
C LEU A 116 7.13 3.67 -8.00
N ALA A 117 7.04 3.28 -6.73
CA ALA A 117 6.16 2.21 -6.28
C ALA A 117 4.97 2.75 -5.50
N THR A 118 3.80 2.18 -5.78
CA THR A 118 2.65 2.21 -4.88
C THR A 118 2.29 0.78 -4.54
N SER A 119 2.13 0.47 -3.27
CA SER A 119 1.86 -0.90 -2.80
C SER A 119 0.66 -0.98 -1.88
N GLY A 120 0.23 -2.19 -1.57
CA GLY A 120 -0.78 -2.45 -0.55
C GLY A 120 -0.80 -3.92 -0.13
N VAL A 121 -1.49 -4.21 0.98
CA VAL A 121 -1.89 -5.59 1.30
C VAL A 121 -3.25 -5.88 0.66
N ALA A 122 -3.64 -7.15 0.47
CA ALA A 122 -4.96 -7.47 -0.08
C ALA A 122 -6.09 -6.98 0.86
N ASN A 123 -7.17 -6.42 0.33
CA ASN A 123 -8.26 -5.83 1.12
C ASN A 123 -8.92 -6.85 2.04
N ARG A 124 -9.17 -8.06 1.53
CA ARG A 124 -9.70 -9.18 2.32
C ARG A 124 -8.89 -9.53 3.57
N LEU A 125 -7.58 -9.26 3.56
CA LEU A 125 -6.73 -9.48 4.74
C LEU A 125 -6.80 -8.32 5.74
N LYS A 126 -7.15 -7.11 5.29
CA LYS A 126 -7.36 -5.93 6.16
C LYS A 126 -8.68 -6.06 6.91
N THR A 127 -9.73 -6.47 6.20
CA THR A 127 -11.09 -6.68 6.73
C THR A 127 -11.13 -7.76 7.83
N ALA A 128 -10.36 -8.84 7.67
CA ALA A 128 -10.22 -9.88 8.70
C ALA A 128 -9.61 -9.40 10.03
N ILE A 129 -8.84 -8.31 10.01
CA ILE A 129 -8.22 -7.71 11.21
C ILE A 129 -9.14 -6.67 11.84
N LEU A 130 -9.97 -5.99 11.04
CA LEU A 130 -10.91 -4.98 11.51
C LEU A 130 -12.25 -5.54 12.01
N GLY A 131 -12.45 -6.86 11.91
CA GLY A 131 -13.57 -7.54 12.57
C GLY A 131 -14.89 -7.51 11.80
N ASP A 132 -14.87 -7.25 10.49
CA ASP A 132 -16.06 -7.46 9.67
C ASP A 132 -16.30 -8.97 9.52
N VAL A 133 -17.48 -9.37 10.00
CA VAL A 133 -18.00 -10.74 9.92
C VAL A 133 -18.00 -11.17 8.45
N PRO A 134 -17.42 -12.32 8.09
CA PRO A 134 -17.45 -12.80 6.71
C PRO A 134 -18.90 -12.86 6.23
N GLU A 135 -19.14 -12.39 5.00
CA GLU A 135 -20.39 -12.62 4.30
C GLU A 135 -20.74 -14.12 4.44
N PRO A 136 -21.94 -14.46 4.95
CA PRO A 136 -22.28 -15.83 5.23
C PRO A 136 -22.09 -16.64 3.95
N ALA A 137 -21.30 -17.71 4.05
CA ALA A 137 -21.14 -18.67 2.96
C ALA A 137 -22.53 -19.02 2.41
N PRO A 138 -22.67 -19.18 1.06
CA PRO A 138 -23.95 -19.57 0.48
C PRO A 138 -24.44 -20.80 1.23
N ALA A 139 -25.58 -20.65 1.90
CA ALA A 139 -26.17 -21.73 2.69
C ALA A 139 -26.31 -22.97 1.79
N PRO A 140 -26.04 -24.18 2.29
CA PRO A 140 -26.37 -25.39 1.55
C PRO A 140 -27.85 -25.32 1.20
N GLN A 141 -28.16 -25.31 -0.10
CA GLN A 141 -29.54 -25.30 -0.55
C GLN A 141 -30.16 -26.62 -0.10
N ILE A 142 -31.04 -26.57 0.90
CA ILE A 142 -31.85 -27.71 1.26
C ILE A 142 -32.80 -27.91 0.09
N GLU A 143 -32.46 -28.86 -0.79
CA GLU A 143 -33.36 -29.27 -1.86
C GLU A 143 -34.66 -29.77 -1.21
N PRO A 144 -35.83 -29.22 -1.58
CA PRO A 144 -37.11 -29.64 -1.03
C PRO A 144 -37.44 -31.06 -1.52
N GLY A 145 -36.95 -32.06 -0.80
CA GLY A 145 -37.17 -33.47 -1.10
C GLY A 145 -36.68 -34.46 -0.05
N GLN A 146 -35.82 -34.07 0.89
CA GLN A 146 -35.14 -35.04 1.78
C GLN A 146 -35.79 -35.20 3.18
N LEU A 147 -37.11 -35.01 3.30
CA LEU A 147 -37.86 -35.33 4.52
C LEU A 147 -38.85 -36.47 4.22
N SER A 148 -38.33 -37.68 4.07
CA SER A 148 -39.14 -38.90 4.05
C SER A 148 -38.33 -40.06 4.58
N GLY A 149 -38.43 -40.29 5.88
CA GLY A 149 -37.81 -41.41 6.59
C GLY A 149 -38.45 -41.55 7.95
N GLY A 150 -39.69 -42.05 7.97
CA GLY A 150 -40.49 -42.22 9.17
C GLY A 150 -39.82 -43.12 10.20
N LEU A 151 -39.86 -42.71 11.46
CA LEU A 151 -39.60 -43.55 12.62
C LEU A 151 -40.73 -44.58 12.72
N THR A 152 -40.48 -45.81 12.28
CA THR A 152 -41.30 -46.96 12.65
C THR A 152 -41.11 -47.22 14.15
N PRO A 153 -42.16 -47.16 14.99
CA PRO A 153 -42.02 -47.52 16.40
C PRO A 153 -41.85 -49.04 16.53
N ALA A 154 -40.83 -49.46 17.28
CA ALA A 154 -40.64 -50.85 17.66
C ALA A 154 -41.79 -51.34 18.57
N PRO A 155 -42.23 -52.60 18.46
CA PRO A 155 -43.26 -53.14 19.34
C PRO A 155 -42.72 -53.34 20.77
N ALA A 156 -43.52 -52.93 21.76
CA ALA A 156 -43.21 -53.02 23.17
C ALA A 156 -43.19 -54.47 23.69
N PRO A 157 -42.28 -54.83 24.62
CA PRO A 157 -42.25 -56.15 25.22
C PRO A 157 -43.41 -56.35 26.21
N SER A 158 -44.06 -57.50 26.13
CA SER A 158 -45.07 -57.94 27.09
C SER A 158 -44.40 -58.69 28.26
N LEU A 159 -44.77 -58.34 29.49
CA LEU A 159 -44.48 -59.05 30.75
C LEU A 159 -45.77 -59.08 31.58
N PRO A 160 -45.97 -60.02 32.52
CA PRO A 160 -45.26 -61.26 32.81
C PRO A 160 -45.98 -62.54 32.32
#